data_AF-A0A067F3P5-F1
#
_entry.id   AF-A0A067F3P5-F1
#
_cell.length_a   1.000
_cell.length_b   1.000
_cell.length_c   1.000
_cell.angle_alpha   90.00
_cell.angle_beta   90.00
_cell.angle_gamma   90.00
#
_symmetry.space_group_name_H-M   'P 1'
#
loop_
_entity.id
_entity.type
_entity.pdbx_description
1 polymer ?
#
loop_
_entity_poly.entity_id
_entity_poly.type
_entity_poly.pdbx_seq_one_letter_code
_entity_poly.pdbx_strand_id
1 'polypeptide(L)'
;MEQLKFVVIDEAAQLKESESAIPLQLPCIQHAILVGDEVQLPAMVESSVSGEAYFGRSLFERLSYLGHPKHLLSMQYRMHPSISFFPNSYFYENKIRDAPTVRKRSYEKRFLPGPMYGPYSFINVFGGREEFIEHSCRNMVEVSVVMKILRNLYKAWVESKEKLSIGIVSPYSAQVIAIQEKLGSKYEKIAGFAVKVKSIDGFQGGEEDIIIISTVRSNNTGSIGFASTPQRINVALTRARHCLWILGSERTLNHSESVWESLLDDAKARQCFFNIDEDKDLAKAILEVKKELDELDELLNPGSILFRSERWKVNFSDNFLRSFKKLTSDRTKKSVINLLLKLSSGWRPKRRNVDSVSASSSHIIKQFKVEGFYIISTTDIVKDVKESQYIQVLKVWDILPLEDVQKLVTRLDNIFVKYTDEFINLCKEKCFEGNLEVPKTWAVTSNIVRFKNLADNESGSDMSGAASDCRSYVENSNVTDSLLLMKFYPLSSGIVSHLLSDRDGRELDLPFEVTDEQLEMILFPRSTFILGRSGTGKTTILTMKLFQNEKHHRMAKEQFDGVNNSLTLHTSWEVEAEEGLGGSERCILRQLFVT
;
A
#
# COMPACT_ATOMS: atom_id res chain seq x y z
N MET A 1 42.82 -49.57 -20.35
CA MET A 1 41.69 -49.00 -19.61
C MET A 1 40.43 -49.64 -20.15
N GLU A 2 39.53 -50.11 -19.29
CA GLU A 2 38.21 -50.57 -19.72
C GLU A 2 37.48 -49.44 -20.46
N GLN A 3 36.83 -49.78 -21.56
CA GLN A 3 36.07 -48.82 -22.36
C GLN A 3 34.80 -48.42 -21.59
N LEU A 4 34.63 -47.14 -21.31
CA LEU A 4 33.41 -46.59 -20.73
C LEU A 4 32.30 -46.66 -21.79
N LYS A 5 31.27 -47.46 -21.54
CA LYS A 5 30.10 -47.61 -22.44
C LYS A 5 28.89 -46.77 -22.03
N PHE A 6 28.86 -46.34 -20.78
CA PHE A 6 27.74 -45.61 -20.17
C PHE A 6 28.23 -44.28 -19.63
N VAL A 7 27.42 -43.23 -19.81
CA VAL A 7 27.55 -41.97 -19.08
C VAL A 7 26.26 -41.70 -18.32
N VAL A 8 26.39 -41.27 -17.07
CA VAL A 8 25.29 -40.76 -16.26
C VAL A 8 25.61 -39.32 -15.92
N ILE A 9 24.68 -38.42 -16.23
CA ILE A 9 24.78 -37.00 -15.95
C ILE A 9 23.65 -36.66 -14.99
N ASP A 10 24.02 -36.36 -13.74
CA ASP A 10 23.10 -35.85 -12.73
C ASP A 10 23.00 -34.32 -12.82
N GLU A 11 21.88 -33.76 -12.37
CA GLU A 11 21.55 -32.33 -12.52
C GLU A 11 21.68 -31.82 -13.98
N ALA A 12 21.39 -32.69 -14.96
CA ALA A 12 21.55 -32.44 -16.39
C ALA A 12 20.74 -31.24 -16.90
N ALA A 13 19.67 -30.85 -16.18
CA ALA A 13 18.85 -29.68 -16.50
C ALA A 13 19.58 -28.35 -16.22
N GLN A 14 20.63 -28.35 -15.38
CA GLN A 14 21.42 -27.18 -15.04
C GLN A 14 22.64 -26.97 -15.96
N LEU A 15 22.91 -27.91 -16.85
CA LEU A 15 24.05 -27.84 -17.76
C LEU A 15 23.67 -27.17 -19.07
N LYS A 16 24.58 -26.38 -19.64
CA LYS A 16 24.46 -25.94 -21.04
C LYS A 16 24.57 -27.16 -21.96
N GLU A 17 23.96 -27.10 -23.14
CA GLU A 17 24.07 -28.18 -24.12
C GLU A 17 25.54 -28.52 -24.44
N SER A 18 26.40 -27.51 -24.57
CA SER A 18 27.83 -27.68 -24.82
C SER A 18 28.55 -28.41 -23.68
N GLU A 19 28.14 -28.20 -22.43
CA GLU A 19 28.73 -28.84 -21.26
C GLU A 19 28.32 -30.33 -21.21
N SER A 20 27.06 -30.63 -21.55
CA SER A 20 26.58 -32.01 -21.68
C SER A 20 27.29 -32.77 -22.81
N ALA A 21 27.73 -32.07 -23.86
CA ALA A 21 28.42 -32.68 -25.00
C ALA A 21 29.85 -33.16 -24.67
N ILE A 22 30.52 -32.56 -23.67
CA ILE A 22 31.90 -32.91 -23.29
C ILE A 22 32.03 -34.41 -22.98
N PRO A 23 31.28 -34.98 -22.02
CA PRO A 23 31.39 -36.41 -21.72
C PRO A 23 30.81 -37.31 -22.83
N LEU A 24 29.92 -36.80 -23.69
CA LEU A 24 29.35 -37.56 -24.82
C LEU A 24 30.34 -37.77 -25.97
N GLN A 25 31.42 -36.99 -26.03
CA GLN A 25 32.50 -37.15 -27.01
C GLN A 25 33.50 -38.25 -26.65
N LEU A 26 33.41 -38.82 -25.44
CA LEU A 26 34.34 -39.87 -25.01
C LEU A 26 34.22 -41.10 -25.94
N PRO A 27 35.35 -41.63 -26.45
CA PRO A 27 35.31 -42.76 -27.35
C PRO A 27 34.74 -43.97 -26.62
N CYS A 28 33.86 -44.71 -27.31
CA CYS A 28 33.15 -45.92 -26.84
C CYS A 28 31.87 -45.71 -26.02
N ILE A 29 31.41 -44.49 -25.76
CA ILE A 29 30.09 -44.25 -25.14
C ILE A 29 28.98 -44.71 -26.09
N GLN A 30 28.09 -45.56 -25.58
CA GLN A 30 26.94 -46.12 -26.31
C GLN A 30 25.60 -45.70 -25.70
N HIS A 31 25.58 -45.41 -24.39
CA HIS A 31 24.37 -45.08 -23.65
C HIS A 31 24.61 -43.86 -22.75
N ALA A 32 23.63 -42.94 -22.75
CA ALA A 32 23.62 -41.77 -21.89
C ALA A 32 22.35 -41.72 -21.06
N ILE A 33 22.49 -41.53 -19.74
CA ILE A 33 21.38 -41.34 -18.81
C ILE A 33 21.48 -39.90 -18.29
N LEU A 34 20.48 -39.09 -18.58
CA LEU A 34 20.38 -37.72 -18.11
C LEU A 34 19.33 -37.67 -17.00
N VAL A 35 19.72 -37.19 -15.82
CA VAL A 35 18.83 -37.01 -14.66
C VAL A 35 18.80 -35.52 -14.34
N GLY A 36 17.61 -34.94 -14.24
CA GLY A 36 17.45 -33.52 -13.97
C GLY A 36 15.98 -33.11 -13.87
N ASP A 37 15.76 -31.86 -13.53
CA ASP A 37 14.43 -31.24 -13.42
C ASP A 37 14.42 -29.92 -14.21
N GLU A 38 13.74 -29.92 -15.35
CA GLU A 38 13.62 -28.75 -16.24
C GLU A 38 12.75 -27.62 -15.65
N VAL A 39 12.02 -27.90 -14.56
CA VAL A 39 11.18 -26.91 -13.87
C VAL A 39 11.95 -26.20 -12.74
N GLN A 40 13.22 -26.54 -12.53
CA GLN A 40 14.16 -25.84 -11.66
C GLN A 40 15.11 -24.93 -12.47
N LEU A 41 16.14 -24.38 -11.81
CA LEU A 41 17.04 -23.38 -12.40
C LEU A 41 17.76 -23.90 -13.66
N PRO A 42 17.74 -23.15 -14.78
CA PRO A 42 18.54 -23.45 -15.95
C PRO A 42 20.02 -23.08 -15.71
N ALA A 43 20.87 -23.39 -16.70
CA ALA A 43 22.27 -23.00 -16.65
C ALA A 43 22.43 -21.47 -16.61
N MET A 44 23.32 -20.97 -15.74
CA MET A 44 23.59 -19.54 -15.63
C MET A 44 24.30 -19.02 -16.90
N VAL A 45 23.80 -17.91 -17.44
CA VAL A 45 24.37 -17.20 -18.59
C VAL A 45 24.51 -15.72 -18.23
N GLU A 46 25.74 -15.20 -18.25
CA GLU A 46 26.02 -13.81 -17.90
C GLU A 46 25.64 -12.82 -19.02
N SER A 47 25.86 -13.23 -20.27
CA SER A 47 25.54 -12.42 -21.45
C SER A 47 24.03 -12.41 -21.71
N SER A 48 23.41 -11.23 -21.69
CA SER A 48 22.00 -11.06 -22.02
C SER A 48 21.68 -11.56 -23.44
N VAL A 49 22.54 -11.23 -24.41
CA VAL A 49 22.40 -11.67 -25.81
C VAL A 49 22.41 -13.21 -25.92
N SER A 50 23.28 -13.87 -25.15
CA SER A 50 23.33 -15.34 -25.12
C SER A 50 22.10 -15.94 -24.41
N GLY A 51 21.59 -15.28 -23.37
CA GLY A 51 20.36 -15.65 -22.70
C GLY A 51 19.15 -15.56 -23.63
N GLU A 52 19.03 -14.48 -24.39
CA GLU A 52 17.99 -14.28 -25.42
C GLU A 52 18.07 -15.32 -26.55
N ALA A 53 19.28 -15.79 -26.86
CA ALA A 53 19.52 -16.88 -27.80
C ALA A 53 19.29 -18.29 -27.19
N TYR A 54 18.76 -18.39 -25.96
CA TYR A 54 18.53 -19.64 -25.23
C TYR A 54 19.78 -20.48 -25.01
N PHE A 55 20.96 -19.87 -24.91
CA PHE A 55 22.21 -20.58 -24.66
C PHE A 55 22.23 -21.34 -23.32
N GLY A 56 21.42 -20.89 -22.36
CA GLY A 56 21.26 -21.54 -21.05
C GLY A 56 20.35 -22.78 -21.05
N ARG A 57 19.69 -23.09 -22.18
CA ARG A 57 18.86 -24.29 -22.31
C ARG A 57 19.74 -25.53 -22.19
N SER A 58 19.27 -26.52 -21.45
CA SER A 58 19.98 -27.79 -21.30
C SER A 58 19.66 -28.78 -22.42
N LEU A 59 20.55 -29.78 -22.60
CA LEU A 59 20.28 -30.89 -23.50
C LEU A 59 19.05 -31.68 -23.03
N PHE A 60 18.90 -31.82 -21.71
CA PHE A 60 17.75 -32.47 -21.09
C PHE A 60 16.43 -31.77 -21.45
N GLU A 61 16.37 -30.44 -21.27
CA GLU A 61 15.21 -29.62 -21.60
C GLU A 61 14.88 -29.68 -23.10
N ARG A 62 15.90 -29.60 -23.98
CA ARG A 62 15.68 -29.71 -25.43
C ARG A 62 15.10 -31.07 -25.83
N LEU A 63 15.62 -32.17 -25.28
CA LEU A 63 15.10 -33.51 -25.57
C LEU A 63 13.67 -33.68 -25.06
N SER A 64 13.36 -33.15 -23.87
CA SER A 64 12.01 -33.11 -23.31
C SER A 64 11.05 -32.35 -24.24
N TYR A 65 11.45 -31.19 -24.74
CA TYR A 65 10.68 -30.38 -25.69
C TYR A 65 10.44 -31.09 -27.04
N LEU A 66 11.43 -31.84 -27.53
CA LEU A 66 11.31 -32.63 -28.77
C LEU A 66 10.47 -33.90 -28.61
N GLY A 67 9.90 -34.14 -27.42
CA GLY A 67 9.05 -35.30 -27.16
C GLY A 67 9.81 -36.59 -26.92
N HIS A 68 11.11 -36.52 -26.59
CA HIS A 68 11.85 -37.72 -26.17
C HIS A 68 11.19 -38.28 -24.90
N PRO A 69 10.96 -39.61 -24.83
CA PRO A 69 10.36 -40.20 -23.64
C PRO A 69 11.23 -39.92 -22.41
N LYS A 70 10.57 -39.45 -21.34
CA LYS A 70 11.19 -39.22 -20.04
C LYS A 70 10.46 -40.00 -18.97
N HIS A 71 11.19 -40.43 -17.95
CA HIS A 71 10.62 -41.13 -16.81
C HIS A 71 10.48 -40.16 -15.63
N LEU A 72 9.24 -39.90 -15.20
CA LEU A 72 8.98 -39.03 -14.05
C LEU A 72 9.12 -39.82 -12.74
N LEU A 73 10.02 -39.39 -11.87
CA LEU A 73 10.08 -39.85 -10.49
C LEU A 73 8.96 -39.20 -9.68
N SER A 74 7.80 -39.85 -9.62
CA SER A 74 6.55 -39.27 -9.13
C SER A 74 6.37 -39.29 -7.60
N MET A 75 7.41 -39.55 -6.80
CA MET A 75 7.30 -39.63 -5.34
C MET A 75 8.37 -38.81 -4.62
N GLN A 76 7.96 -37.91 -3.74
CA GLN A 76 8.84 -37.09 -2.92
C GLN A 76 8.92 -37.61 -1.48
N TYR A 77 10.11 -37.59 -0.90
CA TYR A 77 10.43 -38.15 0.43
C TYR A 77 10.94 -37.09 1.41
N ARG A 78 10.92 -35.81 1.03
CA ARG A 78 11.61 -34.71 1.72
C ARG A 78 10.68 -33.76 2.44
N MET A 79 9.66 -33.26 1.77
CA MET A 79 8.87 -32.13 2.23
C MET A 79 7.67 -32.62 3.03
N HIS A 80 7.34 -31.91 4.11
CA HIS A 80 6.01 -32.02 4.72
C HIS A 80 4.91 -31.76 3.66
N PRO A 81 3.77 -32.49 3.66
CA PRO A 81 2.72 -32.34 2.66
C PRO A 81 2.19 -30.90 2.48
N SER A 82 2.15 -30.11 3.55
CA SER A 82 1.77 -28.69 3.47
C SER A 82 2.75 -27.82 2.68
N ILE A 83 4.03 -28.22 2.61
CA ILE A 83 5.07 -27.52 1.82
C ILE A 83 5.00 -27.98 0.36
N SER A 84 4.91 -29.30 0.11
CA SER A 84 4.88 -29.86 -1.26
C SER A 84 3.61 -29.53 -2.03
N PHE A 85 2.51 -29.20 -1.35
CA PHE A 85 1.20 -28.94 -1.96
C PHE A 85 1.26 -27.92 -3.10
N PHE A 86 1.71 -26.69 -2.80
CA PHE A 86 1.72 -25.60 -3.80
C PHE A 86 2.70 -25.86 -4.96
N PRO A 87 3.97 -26.26 -4.73
CA PRO A 87 4.87 -26.58 -5.83
C PRO A 87 4.33 -27.69 -6.73
N ASN A 88 3.73 -28.74 -6.14
CA ASN A 88 3.16 -29.84 -6.91
C ASN A 88 1.98 -29.40 -7.79
N SER A 89 1.07 -28.58 -7.24
CA SER A 89 -0.08 -28.10 -8.01
C SER A 89 0.32 -27.12 -9.10
N TYR A 90 1.28 -26.22 -8.83
CA TYR A 90 1.64 -25.14 -9.73
C TYR A 90 2.66 -25.56 -10.79
N PHE A 91 3.72 -26.28 -10.41
CA PHE A 91 4.85 -26.60 -11.28
C PHE A 91 4.78 -28.01 -11.90
N TYR A 92 4.10 -28.95 -11.25
CA TYR A 92 4.15 -30.37 -11.62
C TYR A 92 2.77 -30.97 -11.95
N GLU A 93 1.74 -30.14 -12.13
CA GLU A 93 0.38 -30.58 -12.50
C GLU A 93 -0.19 -31.69 -11.59
N ASN A 94 0.14 -31.66 -10.30
CA ASN A 94 -0.24 -32.68 -9.32
C ASN A 94 0.29 -34.11 -9.62
N LYS A 95 1.35 -34.24 -10.42
CA LYS A 95 1.95 -35.53 -10.79
C LYS A 95 2.88 -36.10 -9.71
N ILE A 96 3.28 -35.31 -8.72
CA ILE A 96 4.13 -35.76 -7.61
C ILE A 96 3.27 -36.22 -6.43
N ARG A 97 3.68 -37.30 -5.76
CA ARG A 97 3.01 -37.88 -4.59
C ARG A 97 3.93 -37.79 -3.37
N ASP A 98 3.38 -37.53 -2.20
CA ASP A 98 4.17 -37.62 -0.96
C ASP A 98 4.29 -39.07 -0.50
N ALA A 99 5.50 -39.45 -0.12
CA ALA A 99 5.76 -40.76 0.45
C ALA A 99 5.03 -40.96 1.80
N PRO A 100 4.68 -42.19 2.18
CA PRO A 100 4.08 -42.47 3.48
C PRO A 100 4.89 -41.94 4.67
N THR A 101 6.22 -41.88 4.54
CA THR A 101 7.12 -41.39 5.59
C THR A 101 6.85 -39.94 6.00
N VAL A 102 6.61 -39.05 5.03
CA VAL A 102 6.39 -37.62 5.30
C VAL A 102 4.95 -37.31 5.71
N ARG A 103 4.02 -38.25 5.49
CA ARG A 103 2.60 -38.15 5.92
C ARG A 103 2.36 -38.58 7.36
N LYS A 104 3.33 -39.24 7.99
CA LYS A 104 3.21 -39.68 9.38
C LYS A 104 3.23 -38.48 10.31
N ARG A 105 2.40 -38.52 11.36
CA ARG A 105 2.39 -37.49 12.42
C ARG A 105 3.74 -37.31 13.11
N SER A 106 4.57 -38.34 13.17
CA SER A 106 5.94 -38.27 13.70
C SER A 106 6.90 -37.42 12.85
N TYR A 107 6.55 -37.16 11.59
CA TYR A 107 7.32 -36.30 10.68
C TYR A 107 7.02 -34.81 10.91
N GLU A 108 5.84 -34.49 11.46
CA GLU A 108 5.49 -33.12 11.82
C GLU A 108 6.36 -32.67 12.99
N LYS A 109 7.15 -31.62 12.75
CA LYS A 109 8.00 -30.97 13.76
C LYS A 109 7.50 -29.56 13.97
N ARG A 110 7.45 -29.12 15.23
CA ARG A 110 7.12 -27.75 15.61
C ARG A 110 8.27 -27.18 16.42
N PHE A 111 9.00 -26.24 15.82
CA PHE A 111 10.18 -25.65 16.43
C PHE A 111 9.88 -24.39 17.24
N LEU A 112 8.77 -23.73 16.94
CA LEU A 112 8.27 -22.57 17.68
C LEU A 112 6.76 -22.73 17.96
N PRO A 113 6.24 -22.12 19.05
CA PRO A 113 4.83 -22.18 19.39
C PRO A 113 4.00 -21.22 18.54
N GLY A 114 2.76 -21.62 18.21
CA GLY A 114 1.79 -20.79 17.52
C GLY A 114 1.59 -21.17 16.04
N PRO A 115 0.44 -20.80 15.45
CA PRO A 115 0.07 -21.20 14.09
C PRO A 115 0.97 -20.58 13.01
N MET A 116 1.53 -19.40 13.27
CA MET A 116 2.47 -18.69 12.38
C MET A 116 3.75 -19.49 12.06
N TYR A 117 4.11 -20.44 12.92
CA TYR A 117 5.34 -21.24 12.79
C TYR A 117 5.02 -22.70 12.44
N GLY A 118 3.93 -22.91 11.68
CA GLY A 118 3.54 -24.22 11.16
C GLY A 118 4.48 -24.75 10.07
N PRO A 119 4.17 -25.90 9.45
CA PRO A 119 4.98 -26.49 8.39
C PRO A 119 5.11 -25.60 7.14
N TYR A 120 4.09 -24.79 6.86
CA TYR A 120 4.08 -23.81 5.78
C TYR A 120 3.41 -22.54 6.27
N SER A 121 4.05 -21.39 6.10
CA SER A 121 3.50 -20.10 6.53
C SER A 121 4.00 -18.96 5.67
N PHE A 122 3.07 -18.11 5.24
CA PHE A 122 3.38 -16.81 4.66
C PHE A 122 3.18 -15.76 5.74
N ILE A 123 4.25 -15.03 6.09
CA ILE A 123 4.26 -14.01 7.12
C ILE A 123 4.40 -12.65 6.44
N ASN A 124 3.31 -11.89 6.46
CA ASN A 124 3.23 -10.57 5.86
C ASN A 124 3.97 -9.53 6.70
N VAL A 125 5.05 -8.98 6.13
CA VAL A 125 5.90 -7.98 6.77
C VAL A 125 5.51 -6.58 6.28
N PHE A 126 4.84 -5.82 7.14
CA PHE A 126 4.45 -4.44 6.84
C PHE A 126 5.56 -3.44 7.16
N GLY A 127 5.58 -2.34 6.40
CA GLY A 127 6.48 -1.23 6.66
C GLY A 127 7.95 -1.54 6.37
N GLY A 128 8.24 -2.65 5.67
CA GLY A 128 9.54 -2.88 5.07
C GLY A 128 9.78 -1.91 3.92
N ARG A 129 11.02 -1.42 3.83
CA ARG A 129 11.48 -0.52 2.79
C ARG A 129 12.58 -1.21 2.00
N GLU A 130 12.43 -1.22 0.69
CA GLU A 130 13.50 -1.68 -0.20
C GLU A 130 14.55 -0.58 -0.33
N GLU A 131 15.79 -0.93 0.00
CA GLU A 131 16.97 -0.13 -0.24
C GLU A 131 17.75 -0.74 -1.40
N PHE A 132 18.06 0.07 -2.41
CA PHE A 132 18.91 -0.34 -3.51
C PHE A 132 20.37 -0.08 -3.16
N ILE A 133 21.17 -1.15 -3.18
CA ILE A 133 22.63 -1.09 -3.03
C ILE A 133 23.21 -1.58 -4.35
N GLU A 134 23.84 -0.67 -5.07
CA GLU A 134 24.40 -0.92 -6.41
C GLU A 134 23.35 -1.56 -7.34
N HIS A 135 23.49 -2.84 -7.66
CA HIS A 135 22.61 -3.61 -8.54
C HIS A 135 21.71 -4.62 -7.79
N SER A 136 21.60 -4.51 -6.46
CA SER A 136 20.82 -5.42 -5.62
C SER A 136 19.92 -4.67 -4.64
N CYS A 137 19.00 -5.38 -3.98
CA CYS A 137 18.08 -4.83 -2.99
C CYS A 137 18.26 -5.47 -1.62
N ARG A 138 17.97 -4.72 -0.56
CA ARG A 138 17.82 -5.23 0.81
C ARG A 138 16.61 -4.59 1.49
N ASN A 139 16.14 -5.23 2.56
CA ASN A 139 15.05 -4.76 3.39
C ASN A 139 15.40 -5.05 4.85
N MET A 140 15.85 -4.02 5.57
CA MET A 140 16.35 -4.13 6.94
C MET A 140 15.27 -4.55 7.95
N VAL A 141 13.99 -4.27 7.65
CA VAL A 141 12.87 -4.75 8.47
C VAL A 141 12.77 -6.27 8.38
N GLU A 142 12.80 -6.86 7.18
CA GLU A 142 12.84 -8.32 7.02
C GLU A 142 14.10 -8.92 7.68
N VAL A 143 15.28 -8.29 7.56
CA VAL A 143 16.50 -8.73 8.26
C VAL A 143 16.25 -8.81 9.77
N SER A 144 15.62 -7.79 10.37
CA SER A 144 15.34 -7.75 11.80
C SER A 144 14.41 -8.88 12.25
N VAL A 145 13.40 -9.18 11.43
CA VAL A 145 12.43 -10.25 11.65
C VAL A 145 13.12 -11.61 11.60
N VAL A 146 13.93 -11.86 10.56
CA VAL A 146 14.75 -13.08 10.44
C VAL A 146 15.61 -13.26 11.70
N MET A 147 16.31 -12.21 12.13
CA MET A 147 17.17 -12.28 13.31
C MET A 147 16.39 -12.55 14.60
N LYS A 148 15.16 -12.03 14.72
CA LYS A 148 14.30 -12.29 15.87
C LYS A 148 13.77 -13.73 15.86
N ILE A 149 13.35 -14.26 14.70
CA ILE A 149 12.95 -15.66 14.54
C ILE A 149 14.12 -16.59 14.89
N LEU A 150 15.33 -16.32 14.39
CA LEU A 150 16.54 -17.10 14.74
C LEU A 150 16.83 -17.11 16.23
N ARG A 151 16.69 -15.97 16.92
CA ARG A 151 16.86 -15.90 18.38
C ARG A 151 15.82 -16.76 19.11
N ASN A 152 14.58 -16.76 18.65
CA ASN A 152 13.51 -17.57 19.23
C ASN A 152 13.78 -19.07 18.98
N LEU A 153 14.20 -19.44 17.76
CA LEU A 153 14.61 -20.80 17.41
C LEU A 153 15.78 -21.28 18.27
N TYR A 154 16.78 -20.43 18.48
CA TYR A 154 17.91 -20.75 19.33
C TYR A 154 17.48 -21.01 20.79
N LYS A 155 16.57 -20.19 21.34
CA LYS A 155 16.03 -20.43 22.68
C LYS A 155 15.31 -21.77 22.79
N ALA A 156 14.43 -22.07 21.83
CA ALA A 156 13.72 -23.34 21.77
C ALA A 156 14.68 -24.53 21.59
N TRP A 157 15.74 -24.36 20.80
CA TRP A 157 16.78 -25.37 20.60
C TRP A 157 17.59 -25.65 21.87
N VAL A 158 17.91 -24.63 22.68
CA VAL A 158 18.62 -24.83 23.96
C VAL A 158 17.83 -25.76 24.90
N GLU A 159 16.50 -25.71 24.84
CA GLU A 159 15.61 -26.57 25.62
C GLU A 159 15.53 -28.00 25.06
N SER A 160 15.39 -28.15 23.74
CA SER A 160 15.21 -29.48 23.11
C SER A 160 16.51 -30.24 22.89
N LYS A 161 17.61 -29.53 22.58
CA LYS A 161 18.92 -30.06 22.15
C LYS A 161 18.87 -31.03 20.96
N GLU A 162 17.80 -31.04 20.19
CA GLU A 162 17.73 -31.79 18.94
C GLU A 162 18.60 -31.12 17.87
N LYS A 163 19.22 -31.89 16.97
CA LYS A 163 19.93 -31.31 15.84
C LYS A 163 18.93 -30.52 14.99
N LEU A 164 19.27 -29.26 14.71
CA LEU A 164 18.44 -28.36 13.94
C LEU A 164 19.27 -27.65 12.88
N SER A 165 18.80 -27.72 11.65
CA SER A 165 19.42 -27.05 10.52
C SER A 165 18.48 -26.03 9.89
N ILE A 166 18.97 -24.81 9.68
CA ILE A 166 18.18 -23.65 9.25
C ILE A 166 18.84 -23.01 8.03
N GLY A 167 18.07 -22.87 6.95
CA GLY A 167 18.46 -22.12 5.77
C GLY A 167 17.72 -20.80 5.68
N ILE A 168 18.43 -19.72 5.44
CA ILE A 168 17.87 -18.41 5.12
C ILE A 168 18.19 -18.10 3.67
N VAL A 169 17.14 -17.88 2.88
CA VAL A 169 17.23 -17.76 1.43
C VAL A 169 16.64 -16.43 0.98
N SER A 170 17.30 -15.76 0.04
CA SER A 170 16.79 -14.54 -0.58
C SER A 170 17.19 -14.47 -2.06
N PRO A 171 16.37 -13.88 -2.93
CA PRO A 171 16.74 -13.65 -4.33
C PRO A 171 17.84 -12.59 -4.52
N TYR A 172 18.10 -11.75 -3.51
CA TYR A 172 19.02 -10.62 -3.64
C TYR A 172 20.30 -10.79 -2.81
N SER A 173 21.46 -10.58 -3.43
CA SER A 173 22.77 -10.71 -2.78
C SER A 173 22.96 -9.70 -1.65
N ALA A 174 22.52 -8.44 -1.83
CA ALA A 174 22.60 -7.42 -0.78
C ALA A 174 21.79 -7.80 0.48
N GLN A 175 20.65 -8.48 0.33
CA GLN A 175 19.90 -9.01 1.47
C GLN A 175 20.66 -10.14 2.17
N VAL A 176 21.24 -11.07 1.40
CA VAL A 176 22.06 -12.17 1.93
C VAL A 176 23.21 -11.62 2.76
N ILE A 177 23.95 -10.64 2.23
CA ILE A 177 25.07 -9.97 2.91
C ILE A 177 24.57 -9.29 4.19
N ALA A 178 23.48 -8.49 4.12
CA ALA A 178 22.94 -7.79 5.29
C ALA A 178 22.53 -8.76 6.43
N ILE A 179 21.95 -9.92 6.08
CA ILE A 179 21.62 -10.96 7.05
C ILE A 179 22.89 -11.58 7.63
N GLN A 180 23.88 -11.92 6.80
CA GLN A 180 25.16 -12.48 7.24
C GLN A 180 25.91 -11.52 8.19
N GLU A 181 25.96 -10.23 7.87
CA GLU A 181 26.58 -9.20 8.70
C GLU A 181 25.89 -9.08 10.07
N LYS A 182 24.55 -9.05 10.10
CA LYS A 182 23.79 -8.96 11.36
C LYS A 182 23.88 -10.26 12.18
N LEU A 183 24.01 -11.40 11.51
CA LEU A 183 24.24 -12.71 12.11
C LEU A 183 25.61 -12.74 12.79
N GLY A 184 26.66 -12.32 12.07
CA GLY A 184 28.06 -12.47 12.49
C GLY A 184 28.40 -13.93 12.79
N SER A 185 29.33 -14.16 13.72
CA SER A 185 29.79 -15.50 14.10
C SER A 185 28.96 -16.16 15.22
N LYS A 186 27.75 -15.65 15.52
CA LYS A 186 26.95 -16.05 16.72
C LYS A 186 26.67 -17.54 16.81
N TYR A 187 26.46 -18.22 15.69
CA TYR A 187 26.02 -19.61 15.64
C TYR A 187 27.02 -20.56 14.96
N GLU A 188 28.17 -20.08 14.50
CA GLU A 188 29.13 -20.89 13.73
C GLU A 188 29.76 -22.03 14.53
N LYS A 189 29.86 -21.88 15.86
CA LYS A 189 30.54 -22.83 16.76
C LYS A 189 29.59 -23.69 17.59
N ILE A 190 28.30 -23.68 17.27
CA ILE A 190 27.29 -24.37 18.08
C ILE A 190 26.96 -25.72 17.45
N ALA A 191 27.51 -26.78 18.05
CA ALA A 191 27.24 -28.14 17.61
C ALA A 191 25.75 -28.47 17.72
N GLY A 192 25.13 -28.86 16.59
CA GLY A 192 23.71 -29.21 16.53
C GLY A 192 22.76 -28.04 16.23
N PHE A 193 23.24 -26.81 16.08
CA PHE A 193 22.45 -25.67 15.62
C PHE A 193 23.16 -24.99 14.43
N ALA A 194 22.79 -25.38 13.21
CA ALA A 194 23.43 -24.89 11.99
C ALA A 194 22.54 -23.86 11.28
N VAL A 195 23.10 -22.69 10.97
CA VAL A 195 22.43 -21.63 10.20
C VAL A 195 23.23 -21.36 8.93
N LYS A 196 22.59 -21.46 7.76
CA LYS A 196 23.19 -21.10 6.47
C LYS A 196 22.39 -19.98 5.83
N VAL A 197 23.08 -18.96 5.34
CA VAL A 197 22.46 -17.82 4.62
C VAL A 197 23.03 -17.79 3.22
N LYS A 198 22.19 -17.96 2.19
CA LYS A 198 22.62 -17.91 0.78
C LYS A 198 21.54 -17.33 -0.13
N SER A 199 21.93 -17.03 -1.37
CA SER A 199 20.96 -16.76 -2.44
C SER A 199 20.19 -18.03 -2.82
N ILE A 200 19.07 -17.88 -3.55
CA ILE A 200 18.31 -19.01 -4.11
C ILE A 200 19.24 -19.91 -4.94
N ASP A 201 19.99 -19.31 -5.87
CA ASP A 201 20.91 -20.01 -6.77
C ASP A 201 22.01 -20.74 -5.97
N GLY A 202 22.51 -20.14 -4.89
CA GLY A 202 23.51 -20.76 -4.01
C GLY A 202 22.96 -21.87 -3.09
N PHE A 203 21.63 -22.01 -2.99
CA PHE A 203 20.95 -23.04 -2.19
C PHE A 203 20.52 -24.26 -3.02
N GLN A 204 20.82 -24.27 -4.31
CA GLN A 204 20.52 -25.39 -5.19
C GLN A 204 21.22 -26.67 -4.70
N GLY A 205 20.51 -27.80 -4.74
CA GLY A 205 20.96 -29.07 -4.18
C GLY A 205 21.00 -29.14 -2.63
N GLY A 206 20.87 -28.01 -1.93
CA GLY A 206 20.78 -27.97 -0.47
C GLY A 206 19.38 -28.31 0.05
N GLU A 207 19.32 -28.76 1.30
CA GLU A 207 18.07 -28.93 2.07
C GLU A 207 18.33 -28.62 3.54
N GLU A 208 17.33 -28.09 4.24
CA GLU A 208 17.40 -27.84 5.68
C GLU A 208 16.08 -28.17 6.36
N ASP A 209 16.11 -28.38 7.67
CA ASP A 209 14.89 -28.68 8.45
C ASP A 209 13.92 -27.50 8.42
N ILE A 210 14.44 -26.27 8.53
CA ILE A 210 13.67 -25.02 8.41
C ILE A 210 14.26 -24.16 7.29
N ILE A 211 13.40 -23.63 6.41
CA ILE A 211 13.78 -22.58 5.46
C ILE A 211 12.99 -21.31 5.74
N ILE A 212 13.71 -20.19 5.84
CA ILE A 212 13.14 -18.85 5.93
C ILE A 212 13.47 -18.11 4.63
N ILE A 213 12.45 -17.76 3.85
CA ILE A 213 12.61 -16.99 2.60
C ILE A 213 12.36 -15.51 2.90
N SER A 214 13.31 -14.64 2.55
CA SER A 214 13.12 -13.18 2.56
C SER A 214 12.94 -12.69 1.13
N THR A 215 11.73 -12.21 0.81
CA THR A 215 11.37 -11.75 -0.55
C THR A 215 11.85 -10.34 -0.85
N VAL A 216 12.16 -9.53 0.18
CA VAL A 216 12.78 -8.20 0.14
C VAL A 216 11.88 -7.10 -0.41
N ARG A 217 11.25 -7.33 -1.56
CA ARG A 217 10.56 -6.32 -2.36
C ARG A 217 9.33 -5.81 -1.63
N SER A 218 9.29 -4.49 -1.45
CA SER A 218 8.22 -3.79 -0.73
C SER A 218 7.95 -2.45 -1.40
N ASN A 219 7.09 -2.47 -2.42
CA ASN A 219 6.76 -1.31 -3.24
C ASN A 219 5.29 -1.33 -3.70
N ASN A 220 4.78 -0.16 -4.10
CA ASN A 220 3.38 0.00 -4.50
C ASN A 220 3.12 -0.36 -5.97
N THR A 221 4.17 -0.63 -6.74
CA THR A 221 4.09 -0.91 -8.18
C THR A 221 4.04 -2.40 -8.49
N GLY A 222 4.15 -3.27 -7.48
CA GLY A 222 4.19 -4.73 -7.64
C GLY A 222 5.48 -5.26 -8.28
N SER A 223 6.50 -4.42 -8.40
CA SER A 223 7.73 -4.78 -9.11
C SER A 223 8.62 -5.66 -8.25
N ILE A 224 8.78 -6.92 -8.66
CA ILE A 224 9.59 -7.93 -7.96
C ILE A 224 10.87 -8.31 -8.71
N GLY A 225 11.11 -7.75 -9.91
CA GLY A 225 12.33 -7.96 -10.70
C GLY A 225 12.72 -9.43 -10.83
N PHE A 226 13.98 -9.73 -10.48
CA PHE A 226 14.60 -11.06 -10.59
C PHE A 226 13.95 -12.15 -9.71
N ALA A 227 13.12 -11.76 -8.74
CA ALA A 227 12.35 -12.70 -7.92
C ALA A 227 11.13 -13.29 -8.64
N SER A 228 10.77 -12.79 -9.84
CA SER A 228 9.64 -13.28 -10.63
C SER A 228 9.89 -14.61 -11.35
N THR A 229 11.16 -15.04 -11.49
CA THR A 229 11.51 -16.24 -12.26
C THR A 229 10.88 -17.50 -11.64
N PRO A 230 9.96 -18.19 -12.35
CA PRO A 230 9.24 -19.34 -11.78
C PRO A 230 10.15 -20.45 -11.27
N GLN A 231 11.24 -20.73 -11.99
CA GLN A 231 12.23 -21.75 -11.64
C GLN A 231 12.91 -21.47 -10.29
N ARG A 232 13.22 -20.20 -10.00
CA ARG A 232 13.81 -19.80 -8.71
C ARG A 232 12.85 -19.98 -7.56
N ILE A 233 11.59 -19.64 -7.80
CA ILE A 233 10.52 -19.80 -6.81
C ILE A 233 10.37 -21.30 -6.51
N ASN A 234 10.32 -22.16 -7.53
CA ASN A 234 10.27 -23.60 -7.34
C ASN A 234 11.47 -24.13 -6.53
N VAL A 235 12.69 -23.70 -6.86
CA VAL A 235 13.89 -24.07 -6.07
C VAL A 235 13.74 -23.62 -4.62
N ALA A 236 13.40 -22.36 -4.37
CA ALA A 236 13.31 -21.80 -3.02
C ALA A 236 12.25 -22.51 -2.15
N LEU A 237 11.07 -22.80 -2.71
CA LEU A 237 9.98 -23.46 -2.00
C LEU A 237 10.27 -24.94 -1.66
N THR A 238 11.17 -25.58 -2.40
CA THR A 238 11.46 -27.03 -2.26
C THR A 238 12.71 -27.35 -1.44
N ARG A 239 13.28 -26.37 -0.72
CA ARG A 239 14.47 -26.55 0.12
C ARG A 239 14.16 -27.03 1.54
N ALA A 240 12.92 -26.85 2.01
CA ALA A 240 12.53 -27.14 3.39
C ALA A 240 12.09 -28.60 3.58
N ARG A 241 12.51 -29.23 4.68
CA ARG A 241 12.01 -30.55 5.06
C ARG A 241 10.76 -30.46 5.93
N HIS A 242 10.83 -29.68 7.01
CA HIS A 242 9.78 -29.64 8.03
C HIS A 242 9.00 -28.31 8.05
N CYS A 243 9.69 -27.17 7.96
CA CYS A 243 9.05 -25.85 8.05
C CYS A 243 9.55 -24.90 6.95
N LEU A 244 8.61 -24.29 6.22
CA LEU A 244 8.87 -23.22 5.25
C LEU A 244 8.14 -21.94 5.69
N TRP A 245 8.91 -20.90 6.02
CA TRP A 245 8.39 -19.59 6.43
C TRP A 245 8.81 -18.52 5.44
N ILE A 246 7.84 -17.90 4.79
CA ILE A 246 8.05 -16.90 3.75
C ILE A 246 7.77 -15.53 4.34
N LEU A 247 8.76 -14.64 4.31
CA LEU A 247 8.66 -13.25 4.74
C LEU A 247 8.52 -12.36 3.51
N GLY A 248 7.44 -11.59 3.45
CA GLY A 248 7.25 -10.67 2.32
C GLY A 248 6.12 -9.69 2.49
N SER A 249 6.06 -8.72 1.56
CA SER A 249 5.03 -7.69 1.51
C SER A 249 3.86 -8.17 0.67
N GLU A 250 2.72 -8.46 1.30
CA GLU A 250 1.47 -8.82 0.60
C GLU A 250 1.13 -7.76 -0.46
N ARG A 251 1.22 -6.47 -0.09
CA ARG A 251 0.92 -5.36 -0.99
C ARG A 251 1.72 -5.40 -2.29
N THR A 252 2.96 -5.86 -2.23
CA THR A 252 3.84 -5.90 -3.40
C THR A 252 3.59 -7.14 -4.22
N LEU A 253 3.55 -8.30 -3.56
CA LEU A 253 3.43 -9.59 -4.23
C LEU A 253 2.03 -9.80 -4.86
N ASN A 254 0.98 -9.22 -4.27
CA ASN A 254 -0.40 -9.30 -4.78
C ASN A 254 -0.65 -8.44 -6.03
N HIS A 255 0.33 -7.64 -6.46
CA HIS A 255 0.27 -6.84 -7.69
C HIS A 255 1.41 -7.20 -8.65
N SER A 256 2.04 -8.36 -8.45
CA SER A 256 3.23 -8.75 -9.20
C SER A 256 2.95 -9.52 -10.48
N GLU A 257 1.69 -9.97 -10.70
CA GLU A 257 1.29 -10.82 -11.83
C GLU A 257 2.23 -12.02 -12.01
N SER A 258 2.61 -12.63 -10.88
CA SER A 258 3.64 -13.67 -10.83
C SER A 258 3.21 -14.87 -9.98
N VAL A 259 4.04 -15.91 -9.96
CA VAL A 259 3.83 -17.09 -9.09
C VAL A 259 3.61 -16.70 -7.62
N TRP A 260 4.20 -15.59 -7.16
CA TRP A 260 4.01 -15.09 -5.80
C TRP A 260 2.58 -14.67 -5.48
N GLU A 261 1.84 -14.16 -6.47
CA GLU A 261 0.43 -13.82 -6.32
C GLU A 261 -0.40 -15.08 -6.11
N SER A 262 -0.22 -16.09 -6.97
CA SER A 262 -0.88 -17.40 -6.81
C SER A 262 -0.50 -18.08 -5.49
N LEU A 263 0.74 -17.91 -5.03
CA LEU A 263 1.22 -18.43 -3.76
C LEU A 263 0.54 -17.74 -2.56
N LEU A 264 0.35 -16.43 -2.64
CA LEU A 264 -0.37 -15.66 -1.62
C LEU A 264 -1.82 -16.10 -1.52
N ASP A 265 -2.50 -16.27 -2.66
CA ASP A 265 -3.88 -16.74 -2.69
C ASP A 265 -4.03 -18.14 -2.11
N ASP A 266 -3.11 -19.05 -2.47
CA ASP A 266 -3.04 -20.38 -1.88
C ASP A 266 -2.80 -20.33 -0.36
N ALA A 267 -1.85 -19.51 0.11
CA ALA A 267 -1.58 -19.36 1.54
C ALA A 267 -2.80 -18.83 2.30
N LYS A 268 -3.54 -17.87 1.73
CA LYS A 268 -4.80 -17.35 2.29
C LYS A 268 -5.89 -18.42 2.31
N ALA A 269 -6.08 -19.14 1.20
CA ALA A 269 -7.08 -20.20 1.08
C ALA A 269 -6.83 -21.34 2.08
N ARG A 270 -5.56 -21.68 2.33
CA ARG A 270 -5.15 -22.71 3.30
C ARG A 270 -5.03 -22.20 4.75
N GLN A 271 -5.40 -20.95 5.02
CA GLN A 271 -5.29 -20.31 6.35
C GLN A 271 -3.85 -20.36 6.92
N CYS A 272 -2.85 -20.26 6.04
CA CYS A 272 -1.43 -20.21 6.37
C CYS A 272 -0.82 -18.82 6.14
N PHE A 273 -1.65 -17.80 5.94
CA PHE A 273 -1.27 -16.40 5.83
C PHE A 273 -1.41 -15.71 7.18
N PHE A 274 -0.34 -15.09 7.66
CA PHE A 274 -0.27 -14.44 8.96
C PHE A 274 0.27 -13.03 8.83
N ASN A 275 -0.26 -12.10 9.62
CA ASN A 275 0.30 -10.76 9.73
C ASN A 275 1.36 -10.72 10.82
N ILE A 276 2.47 -10.02 10.58
CA ILE A 276 3.57 -9.98 11.55
C ILE A 276 3.21 -9.33 12.89
N ASP A 277 2.19 -8.47 12.93
CA ASP A 277 1.68 -7.84 14.15
C ASP A 277 0.91 -8.79 15.08
N GLU A 278 0.54 -9.98 14.59
CA GLU A 278 -0.04 -11.05 15.42
C GLU A 278 0.98 -11.59 16.44
N ASP A 279 2.29 -11.49 16.14
CA ASP A 279 3.38 -11.82 17.07
C ASP A 279 3.96 -10.54 17.69
N LYS A 280 3.67 -10.32 18.98
CA LYS A 280 4.12 -9.13 19.74
C LYS A 280 5.64 -8.98 19.76
N ASP A 281 6.36 -10.09 19.73
CA ASP A 281 7.81 -10.14 19.82
C ASP A 281 8.45 -9.72 18.48
N LEU A 282 7.85 -10.12 17.36
CA LEU A 282 8.23 -9.65 16.02
C LEU A 282 7.84 -8.18 15.80
N ALA A 283 6.63 -7.78 16.20
CA ALA A 283 6.18 -6.39 16.12
C ALA A 283 7.13 -5.43 16.85
N LYS A 284 7.60 -5.83 18.04
CA LYS A 284 8.59 -5.06 18.80
C LYS A 284 9.93 -4.95 18.08
N ALA A 285 10.40 -6.02 17.43
CA ALA A 285 11.66 -6.00 16.67
C ALA A 285 11.59 -5.02 15.49
N ILE A 286 10.46 -4.98 14.77
CA ILE A 286 10.25 -4.01 13.69
C ILE A 286 10.29 -2.57 14.22
N LEU A 287 9.66 -2.33 15.36
CA LEU A 287 9.67 -1.01 16.00
C LEU A 287 11.08 -0.58 16.43
N GLU A 288 11.91 -1.50 16.92
CA GLU A 288 13.31 -1.23 17.26
C GLU A 288 14.13 -0.85 16.03
N VAL A 289 13.96 -1.55 14.90
CA VAL A 289 14.69 -1.22 13.67
C VAL A 289 14.23 0.08 13.04
N LYS A 290 12.92 0.36 13.02
CA LYS A 290 12.44 1.68 12.56
C LYS A 290 12.92 2.83 13.45
N LYS A 291 13.25 2.57 14.72
CA LYS A 291 13.93 3.54 15.60
C LYS A 291 15.41 3.68 15.29
N GLU A 292 16.09 2.62 14.84
CA GLU A 292 17.51 2.67 14.43
C GLU A 292 17.69 3.38 13.08
N LEU A 293 16.68 3.33 12.21
CA LEU A 293 16.69 3.95 10.88
C LEU A 293 16.14 5.39 10.84
N ASP A 294 15.71 5.94 11.98
CA ASP A 294 15.03 7.25 12.09
C ASP A 294 13.74 7.38 11.24
N GLU A 295 13.11 6.26 10.89
CA GLU A 295 11.90 6.18 10.05
C GLU A 295 10.59 6.15 10.88
N LEU A 296 10.61 6.78 12.05
CA LEU A 296 9.47 6.80 12.97
C LEU A 296 8.23 7.48 12.37
N ASP A 297 8.42 8.43 11.46
CA ASP A 297 7.36 9.19 10.80
C ASP A 297 6.44 8.29 9.95
N GLU A 298 6.96 7.18 9.42
CA GLU A 298 6.18 6.23 8.60
C GLU A 298 5.22 5.36 9.41
N LEU A 299 5.43 5.27 10.72
CA LEU A 299 4.53 4.55 11.62
C LEU A 299 3.25 5.34 11.94
N LEU A 300 3.17 6.60 11.53
CA LEU A 300 2.00 7.46 11.72
C LEU A 300 1.00 7.28 10.58
N ASN A 301 0.50 6.06 10.41
CA ASN A 301 -0.62 5.78 9.54
C ASN A 301 -1.64 4.87 10.26
N PRO A 302 -2.95 4.95 9.96
CA PRO A 302 -3.97 4.19 10.68
C PRO A 302 -3.81 2.66 10.59
N GLY A 303 -3.11 2.17 9.55
CA GLY A 303 -2.83 0.76 9.31
C GLY A 303 -1.47 0.29 9.80
N SER A 304 -0.74 1.12 10.56
CA SER A 304 0.62 0.80 10.97
C SER A 304 0.60 -0.21 12.12
N ILE A 305 1.72 -0.92 12.30
CA ILE A 305 1.92 -1.87 13.41
C ILE A 305 1.61 -1.24 14.78
N LEU A 306 1.78 0.08 14.91
CA LEU A 306 1.54 0.80 16.15
C LEU A 306 0.07 0.98 16.49
N PHE A 307 -0.82 1.11 15.50
CA PHE A 307 -2.21 1.51 15.73
C PHE A 307 -3.25 0.48 15.26
N ARG A 308 -2.84 -0.55 14.49
CA ARG A 308 -3.74 -1.57 13.93
C ARG A 308 -4.37 -2.48 15.00
N SER A 309 -3.60 -2.84 16.02
CA SER A 309 -4.06 -3.70 17.13
C SER A 309 -4.51 -2.92 18.37
N GLU A 310 -4.54 -1.59 18.26
CA GLU A 310 -4.92 -0.70 19.35
C GLU A 310 -6.44 -0.52 19.43
N ARG A 311 -6.94 -0.24 20.64
CA ARG A 311 -8.38 -0.15 20.91
C ARG A 311 -9.02 1.02 20.17
N TRP A 312 -8.34 2.16 20.09
CA TRP A 312 -8.78 3.32 19.33
C TRP A 312 -8.09 3.37 17.98
N LYS A 313 -8.88 3.47 16.90
CA LYS A 313 -8.35 3.82 15.57
C LYS A 313 -7.87 5.28 15.61
N VAL A 314 -6.63 5.52 15.17
CA VAL A 314 -6.02 6.85 15.18
C VAL A 314 -5.91 7.40 13.76
N ASN A 315 -6.47 8.59 13.54
CA ASN A 315 -6.43 9.29 12.26
C ASN A 315 -5.54 10.53 12.39
N PHE A 316 -4.54 10.65 11.52
CA PHE A 316 -3.61 11.78 11.49
C PHE A 316 -3.99 12.77 10.39
N SER A 317 -3.97 14.07 10.70
CA SER A 317 -4.09 15.11 9.67
C SER A 317 -2.78 15.32 8.90
N ASP A 318 -2.86 15.84 7.68
CA ASP A 318 -1.68 16.21 6.88
C ASP A 318 -0.81 17.29 7.54
N ASN A 319 -1.40 18.14 8.38
CA ASN A 319 -0.65 19.15 9.12
C ASN A 319 0.18 18.49 10.21
N PHE A 320 -0.41 17.56 10.97
CA PHE A 320 0.31 16.79 11.97
C PHE A 320 1.48 16.02 11.34
N LEU A 321 1.27 15.33 10.22
CA LEU A 321 2.33 14.59 9.54
C LEU A 321 3.47 15.51 9.07
N ARG A 322 3.15 16.71 8.58
CA ARG A 322 4.14 17.72 8.21
C ARG A 322 4.90 18.27 9.41
N SER A 323 4.20 18.61 10.50
CA SER A 323 4.79 19.13 11.73
C SER A 323 5.66 18.09 12.44
N PHE A 324 5.23 16.82 12.45
CA PHE A 324 5.99 15.71 13.02
C PHE A 324 7.30 15.46 12.27
N LYS A 325 7.26 15.47 10.92
CA LYS A 325 8.46 15.35 10.08
C LYS A 325 9.48 16.46 10.31
N LYS A 326 9.01 17.67 10.68
CA LYS A 326 9.87 18.83 10.98
C LYS A 326 10.54 18.78 12.35
N LEU A 327 10.13 17.87 13.25
CA LEU A 327 10.76 17.72 14.56
C LEU A 327 12.20 17.23 14.38
N THR A 328 13.17 17.95 14.91
CA THR A 328 14.60 17.64 14.78
C THR A 328 15.12 16.69 15.86
N SER A 329 14.40 16.54 16.97
CA SER A 329 14.81 15.73 18.13
C SER A 329 14.12 14.36 18.11
N ASP A 330 14.91 13.29 17.97
CA ASP A 330 14.41 11.90 18.04
C ASP A 330 13.80 11.58 19.39
N ARG A 331 14.32 12.19 20.46
CA ARG A 331 13.76 12.06 21.80
C ARG A 331 12.32 12.58 21.81
N THR A 332 12.08 13.74 21.20
CA THR A 332 10.76 14.36 21.14
C THR A 332 9.83 13.55 20.24
N LYS A 333 10.27 13.07 19.07
CA LYS A 333 9.50 12.17 18.21
C LYS A 333 9.07 10.89 18.96
N LYS A 334 9.99 10.28 19.72
CA LYS A 334 9.71 9.10 20.57
C LYS A 334 8.70 9.41 21.68
N SER A 335 8.85 10.54 22.36
CA SER A 335 7.90 10.98 23.40
C SER A 335 6.49 11.17 22.83
N VAL A 336 6.37 11.75 21.63
CA VAL A 336 5.10 11.94 20.91
C VAL A 336 4.45 10.61 20.54
N ILE A 337 5.19 9.69 19.91
CA ILE A 337 4.67 8.36 19.55
C ILE A 337 4.24 7.58 20.79
N ASN A 338 5.04 7.59 21.86
CA ASN A 338 4.69 6.92 23.12
C ASN A 338 3.40 7.49 23.73
N LEU A 339 3.18 8.81 23.63
CA LEU A 339 1.92 9.40 24.08
C LEU A 339 0.76 8.94 23.20
N LEU A 340 0.92 8.95 21.87
CA LEU A 340 -0.11 8.49 20.94
C LEU A 340 -0.49 7.02 21.19
N LEU A 341 0.48 6.15 21.47
CA LEU A 341 0.26 4.74 21.84
C LEU A 341 -0.51 4.60 23.16
N LYS A 342 -0.20 5.44 24.16
CA LYS A 342 -0.98 5.46 25.40
C LYS A 342 -2.42 5.92 25.14
N LEU A 343 -2.60 6.93 24.31
CA LEU A 343 -3.94 7.41 23.96
C LEU A 343 -4.73 6.39 23.14
N SER A 344 -4.08 5.66 22.23
CA SER A 344 -4.71 4.64 21.40
C SER A 344 -5.10 3.37 22.18
N SER A 345 -4.32 3.02 23.21
CA SER A 345 -4.64 1.91 24.12
C SER A 345 -5.78 2.21 25.11
N GLY A 346 -6.35 3.42 25.06
CA GLY A 346 -7.44 3.84 25.93
C GLY A 346 -6.99 4.46 27.26
N TRP A 347 -5.69 4.65 27.47
CA TRP A 347 -5.19 5.39 28.64
C TRP A 347 -5.54 6.87 28.52
N ARG A 348 -5.92 7.47 29.66
CA ARG A 348 -6.19 8.91 29.81
C ARG A 348 -5.48 9.45 31.05
N PRO A 349 -5.00 10.70 31.04
CA PRO A 349 -4.33 11.31 32.19
C PRO A 349 -5.29 11.41 33.39
N LYS A 350 -4.86 10.97 34.59
CA LYS A 350 -5.68 10.94 35.82
C LYS A 350 -5.65 12.25 36.66
N ARG A 351 -4.93 13.31 36.25
CA ARG A 351 -4.78 14.55 37.04
C ARG A 351 -5.01 15.82 36.19
N ARG A 352 -5.76 16.77 36.76
CA ARG A 352 -6.04 18.14 36.26
C ARG A 352 -4.80 19.04 36.08
N ASN A 353 -3.60 18.62 36.49
CA ASN A 353 -2.40 19.46 36.56
C ASN A 353 -1.34 19.19 35.47
N VAL A 354 -1.74 18.58 34.34
CA VAL A 354 -0.94 18.59 33.10
C VAL A 354 -1.76 19.36 32.07
N ASP A 355 -1.84 20.67 32.30
CA ASP A 355 -2.40 21.72 31.44
C ASP A 355 -3.58 21.30 30.55
N SER A 356 -4.73 21.01 31.15
CA SER A 356 -6.01 21.15 30.46
C SER A 356 -6.40 22.63 30.44
N VAL A 357 -5.77 23.43 29.58
CA VAL A 357 -6.33 24.75 29.24
C VAL A 357 -7.46 24.50 28.24
N SER A 358 -8.60 24.03 28.76
CA SER A 358 -9.87 24.11 28.02
C SER A 358 -10.35 25.54 28.09
N ALA A 359 -9.79 26.40 27.25
CA ALA A 359 -10.27 27.77 27.06
C ALA A 359 -10.90 27.88 25.66
N SER A 360 -11.95 27.09 25.40
CA SER A 360 -12.97 27.37 24.39
C SER A 360 -14.21 26.46 24.54
N SER A 361 -15.32 26.91 23.97
CA SER A 361 -16.73 26.60 24.29
C SER A 361 -17.23 25.19 23.93
N SER A 362 -16.44 24.32 23.28
CA SER A 362 -16.95 23.07 22.71
C SER A 362 -16.61 21.78 23.51
N HIS A 363 -15.67 21.82 24.48
CA HIS A 363 -15.21 20.68 25.31
C HIS A 363 -14.75 19.41 24.55
N ILE A 364 -14.67 19.42 23.20
CA ILE A 364 -14.28 18.27 22.37
C ILE A 364 -12.77 18.20 22.12
N ILE A 365 -12.11 19.35 22.14
CA ILE A 365 -10.68 19.48 21.85
C ILE A 365 -9.88 19.07 23.09
N LYS A 366 -9.02 18.07 22.91
CA LYS A 366 -8.09 17.57 23.93
C LYS A 366 -6.68 18.01 23.57
N GLN A 367 -6.00 18.65 24.52
CA GLN A 367 -4.62 19.10 24.40
C GLN A 367 -3.73 18.23 25.29
N PHE A 368 -2.62 17.75 24.75
CA PHE A 368 -1.65 16.96 25.50
C PHE A 368 -0.25 17.54 25.36
N LYS A 369 0.35 17.91 26.49
CA LYS A 369 1.71 18.44 26.56
C LYS A 369 2.74 17.33 26.43
N VAL A 370 3.69 17.51 25.52
CA VAL A 370 4.85 16.64 25.33
C VAL A 370 6.10 17.50 25.22
N GLU A 371 6.90 17.51 26.28
CA GLU A 371 8.10 18.35 26.37
C GLU A 371 7.76 19.83 26.14
N GLY A 372 8.20 20.42 25.02
CA GLY A 372 7.92 21.81 24.62
C GLY A 372 6.78 21.99 23.62
N PHE A 373 6.11 20.91 23.21
CA PHE A 373 5.04 20.92 22.21
C PHE A 373 3.69 20.44 22.78
N TYR A 374 2.61 20.79 22.10
CA TYR A 374 1.25 20.38 22.42
C TYR A 374 0.66 19.60 21.24
N ILE A 375 0.16 18.41 21.53
CA ILE A 375 -0.61 17.60 20.58
C ILE A 375 -2.07 17.95 20.76
N ILE A 376 -2.71 18.35 19.65
CA ILE A 376 -4.14 18.68 19.62
C ILE A 376 -4.89 17.53 18.97
N SER A 377 -5.88 16.99 19.68
CA SER A 377 -6.67 15.86 19.22
C SER A 377 -8.15 15.99 19.58
N THR A 378 -9.00 15.32 18.84
CA THR A 378 -10.45 15.27 19.08
C THR A 378 -10.94 13.84 18.94
N THR A 379 -12.02 13.50 19.63
CA THR A 379 -12.78 12.28 19.31
C THR A 379 -13.67 12.59 18.11
N ASP A 380 -13.56 11.80 17.04
CA ASP A 380 -14.38 11.91 15.82
C ASP A 380 -15.14 10.59 15.60
N ILE A 381 -16.15 10.57 14.73
CA ILE A 381 -16.90 9.36 14.40
C ILE A 381 -16.71 9.06 12.92
N VAL A 382 -16.32 7.83 12.60
CA VAL A 382 -16.09 7.37 11.22
C VAL A 382 -16.92 6.13 10.95
N LYS A 383 -17.45 6.02 9.73
CA LYS A 383 -18.14 4.83 9.25
C LYS A 383 -17.11 3.76 8.87
N ASP A 384 -17.15 2.61 9.55
CA ASP A 384 -16.39 1.44 9.15
C ASP A 384 -17.12 0.72 8.01
N VAL A 385 -16.57 0.82 6.81
CA VAL A 385 -17.15 0.23 5.59
C VAL A 385 -17.13 -1.30 5.65
N LYS A 386 -16.20 -1.92 6.38
CA LYS A 386 -16.08 -3.39 6.44
C LYS A 386 -17.13 -4.02 7.34
N GLU A 387 -17.46 -3.38 8.45
CA GLU A 387 -18.36 -3.92 9.47
C GLU A 387 -19.76 -3.27 9.45
N SER A 388 -19.99 -2.27 8.59
CA SER A 388 -21.26 -1.53 8.51
C SER A 388 -21.68 -0.95 9.86
N GLN A 389 -20.75 -0.27 10.54
CA GLN A 389 -20.95 0.37 11.84
C GLN A 389 -20.27 1.75 11.88
N TYR A 390 -20.76 2.66 12.73
CA TYR A 390 -20.06 3.88 13.10
C TYR A 390 -19.18 3.62 14.32
N ILE A 391 -17.93 4.04 14.30
CA ILE A 391 -16.99 3.87 15.41
C ILE A 391 -16.36 5.21 15.80
N GLN A 392 -16.15 5.42 17.10
CA GLN A 392 -15.33 6.53 17.59
C GLN A 392 -13.86 6.30 17.22
N VAL A 393 -13.22 7.34 16.67
CA VAL A 393 -11.80 7.37 16.32
C VAL A 393 -11.11 8.54 16.99
N LEU A 394 -9.82 8.40 17.27
CA LEU A 394 -8.98 9.49 17.78
C LEU A 394 -8.39 10.26 16.60
N LYS A 395 -8.84 11.49 16.37
CA LYS A 395 -8.30 12.35 15.31
C LYS A 395 -7.23 13.28 15.88
N VAL A 396 -6.01 13.16 15.38
CA VAL A 396 -4.86 13.99 15.75
C VAL A 396 -4.69 15.08 14.69
N TRP A 397 -4.84 16.34 15.11
CA TRP A 397 -4.87 17.48 14.21
C TRP A 397 -3.49 18.07 13.95
N ASP A 398 -2.69 18.32 15.00
CA ASP A 398 -1.35 18.89 14.82
C ASP A 398 -0.50 18.74 16.09
N ILE A 399 0.81 19.00 15.94
CA ILE A 399 1.77 19.16 17.02
C ILE A 399 2.46 20.51 16.89
N LEU A 400 2.21 21.40 17.86
CA LEU A 400 2.56 22.82 17.77
C LEU A 400 3.19 23.33 19.08
N PRO A 401 4.06 24.35 19.03
CA PRO A 401 4.48 25.08 20.21
C PRO A 401 3.31 25.88 20.81
N LEU A 402 3.40 26.26 22.08
CA LEU A 402 2.31 26.92 22.84
C LEU A 402 1.71 28.14 22.12
N GLU A 403 2.55 28.90 21.42
CA GLU A 403 2.19 30.16 20.73
C GLU A 403 1.18 29.94 19.59
N ASP A 404 1.23 28.77 18.93
CA ASP A 404 0.38 28.46 17.78
C ASP A 404 -0.84 27.61 18.13
N VAL A 405 -0.90 27.08 19.36
CA VAL A 405 -2.03 26.26 19.85
C VAL A 405 -3.34 27.04 19.78
N GLN A 406 -3.35 28.29 20.26
CA GLN A 406 -4.58 29.10 20.31
C GLN A 406 -5.15 29.34 18.91
N LYS A 407 -4.31 29.58 17.90
CA LYS A 407 -4.74 29.78 16.51
C LYS A 407 -5.46 28.55 15.97
N LEU A 408 -4.92 27.36 16.22
CA LEU A 408 -5.54 26.11 15.77
C LEU A 408 -6.83 25.81 16.54
N VAL A 409 -6.87 26.07 17.85
CA VAL A 409 -8.08 25.91 18.67
C VAL A 409 -9.22 26.79 18.14
N THR A 410 -8.99 28.09 17.90
CA THR A 410 -9.99 28.99 17.33
C THR A 410 -10.50 28.50 15.96
N ARG A 411 -9.59 28.01 15.11
CA ARG A 411 -9.96 27.43 13.81
C ARG A 411 -10.85 26.19 13.97
N LEU A 412 -10.52 25.32 14.91
CA LEU A 412 -11.28 24.10 15.17
C LEU A 412 -12.65 24.42 15.78
N ASP A 413 -12.75 25.40 16.67
CA ASP A 413 -14.04 25.82 17.22
C ASP A 413 -14.96 26.38 16.13
N ASN A 414 -14.44 27.17 15.18
CA ASN A 414 -15.21 27.63 14.02
C ASN A 414 -15.75 26.47 13.16
N ILE A 415 -15.03 25.33 13.11
CA ILE A 415 -15.49 24.13 12.42
C ILE A 415 -16.54 23.41 13.25
N PHE A 416 -16.33 23.24 14.55
CA PHE A 416 -17.25 22.54 15.45
C PHE A 416 -18.57 23.28 15.68
N VAL A 417 -18.61 24.61 15.55
CA VAL A 417 -19.86 25.38 15.55
C VAL A 417 -20.82 24.93 14.43
N LYS A 418 -20.27 24.46 13.30
CA LYS A 418 -21.07 23.96 12.17
C LYS A 418 -21.58 22.53 12.37
N TYR A 419 -21.13 21.81 13.40
CA TYR A 419 -21.54 20.43 13.63
C TYR A 419 -22.82 20.35 14.46
N THR A 420 -23.64 19.33 14.23
CA THR A 420 -24.86 19.13 15.04
C THR A 420 -24.51 18.87 16.50
N ASP A 421 -25.39 19.32 17.40
CA ASP A 421 -25.22 19.07 18.83
C ASP A 421 -25.33 17.56 19.14
N GLU A 422 -26.09 16.81 18.33
CA GLU A 422 -26.17 15.35 18.37
C GLU A 422 -24.83 14.68 18.04
N PHE A 423 -24.15 15.09 16.96
CA PHE A 423 -22.82 14.57 16.60
C PHE A 423 -21.77 14.90 17.67
N ILE A 424 -21.81 16.13 18.18
CA ILE A 424 -20.91 16.57 19.26
C ILE A 424 -21.14 15.75 20.53
N ASN A 425 -22.38 15.46 20.87
CA ASN A 425 -22.73 14.63 22.03
C ASN A 425 -22.23 13.19 21.86
N LEU A 426 -22.41 12.58 20.68
CA LEU A 426 -21.89 11.25 20.36
C LEU A 426 -20.34 11.19 20.44
N CYS A 427 -19.65 12.24 19.99
CA CYS A 427 -18.20 12.36 20.15
C CYS A 427 -17.74 12.54 21.61
N LYS A 428 -18.62 13.06 22.49
CA LYS A 428 -18.36 13.26 23.93
C LYS A 428 -18.66 12.02 24.77
N GLU A 429 -19.43 11.07 24.26
CA GLU A 429 -19.76 9.86 25.00
C GLU A 429 -18.49 9.09 25.37
N LYS A 430 -18.39 8.71 26.66
CA LYS A 430 -17.29 7.90 27.18
C LYS A 430 -17.80 6.52 27.50
N CYS A 431 -17.08 5.50 27.05
CA CYS A 431 -17.26 4.12 27.48
C CYS A 431 -15.99 3.66 28.18
N PHE A 432 -16.12 2.89 29.26
CA PHE A 432 -14.99 2.41 30.04
C PHE A 432 -15.03 0.90 30.17
N GLU A 433 -13.89 0.26 29.93
CA GLU A 433 -13.65 -1.14 30.26
C GLU A 433 -12.57 -1.18 31.36
N GLY A 434 -13.03 -1.28 32.61
CA GLY A 434 -12.17 -1.10 33.79
C GLY A 434 -11.65 0.34 33.91
N ASN A 435 -10.32 0.53 33.80
CA ASN A 435 -9.64 1.83 33.93
C ASN A 435 -9.34 2.52 32.58
N LEU A 436 -9.74 1.91 31.46
CA LEU A 436 -9.40 2.36 30.10
C LEU A 436 -10.65 2.84 29.38
N GLU A 437 -10.53 3.95 28.66
CA GLU A 437 -11.58 4.49 27.79
C GLU A 437 -11.59 3.68 26.48
N VAL A 438 -12.74 3.15 26.08
CA VAL A 438 -12.91 2.35 24.85
C VAL A 438 -13.83 3.09 23.86
N PRO A 439 -13.61 2.97 22.55
CA PRO A 439 -14.47 3.63 21.57
C PRO A 439 -15.86 2.98 21.57
N LYS A 440 -16.90 3.80 21.43
CA LYS A 440 -18.25 3.31 21.17
C LYS A 440 -18.45 2.98 19.69
N THR A 441 -19.27 1.96 19.45
CA THR A 441 -19.78 1.60 18.13
C THR A 441 -21.30 1.74 18.09
N TRP A 442 -21.82 2.19 16.95
CA TRP A 442 -23.25 2.31 16.67
C TRP A 442 -23.57 1.60 15.36
N ALA A 443 -24.73 0.93 15.28
CA ALA A 443 -25.20 0.32 14.05
C ALA A 443 -25.55 1.39 12.99
N VAL A 444 -25.39 1.07 11.70
CA VAL A 444 -25.66 1.99 10.57
C VAL A 444 -27.14 2.46 10.49
N THR A 445 -28.05 1.82 11.23
CA THR A 445 -29.45 2.26 11.35
C THR A 445 -29.62 3.59 12.09
N SER A 446 -28.60 4.07 12.78
CA SER A 446 -28.58 5.40 13.40
C SER A 446 -28.15 6.44 12.36
N ASN A 447 -29.06 7.28 11.89
CA ASN A 447 -28.73 8.40 11.00
C ASN A 447 -27.97 9.48 11.77
N ILE A 448 -26.65 9.43 11.76
CA ILE A 448 -25.79 10.43 12.40
C ILE A 448 -25.58 11.61 11.44
N VAL A 449 -26.31 12.71 11.64
CA VAL A 449 -26.15 13.95 10.87
C VAL A 449 -25.00 14.76 11.44
N ARG A 450 -23.96 15.05 10.65
CA ARG A 450 -22.74 15.73 11.13
C ARG A 450 -22.87 17.25 11.20
N PHE A 451 -23.59 17.89 10.28
CA PHE A 451 -23.63 19.34 10.12
C PHE A 451 -25.02 19.93 10.43
N LYS A 452 -25.06 21.13 11.03
CA LYS A 452 -26.31 21.84 11.29
C LYS A 452 -26.91 22.33 9.97
N ASN A 453 -28.20 22.10 9.74
CA ASN A 453 -28.95 22.75 8.67
C ASN A 453 -29.18 24.22 9.05
N LEU A 454 -28.76 25.15 8.19
CA LEU A 454 -28.80 26.60 8.46
C LEU A 454 -30.19 27.26 8.22
N ALA A 455 -31.26 26.48 8.12
CA ALA A 455 -32.58 26.99 7.70
C ALA A 455 -33.55 27.38 8.84
N ASP A 456 -33.27 27.08 10.11
CA ASP A 456 -34.29 27.16 11.18
C ASP A 456 -34.14 28.32 12.18
N ASN A 457 -33.38 29.38 11.87
CA ASN A 457 -33.10 30.47 12.83
C ASN A 457 -33.66 31.85 12.46
N GLU A 458 -34.77 31.94 11.72
CA GLU A 458 -35.57 33.17 11.65
C GLU A 458 -37.07 32.87 11.79
N SER A 459 -37.54 32.78 13.05
CA SER A 459 -38.97 32.93 13.34
C SER A 459 -39.16 34.05 14.37
N GLY A 460 -39.61 35.19 13.88
CA GLY A 460 -39.89 36.36 14.69
C GLY A 460 -40.41 37.55 13.90
N SER A 461 -41.56 37.41 13.23
CA SER A 461 -42.67 38.40 13.20
C SER A 461 -43.60 38.21 11.98
N ASP A 462 -44.90 38.16 12.26
CA ASP A 462 -46.00 38.15 11.31
C ASP A 462 -46.15 39.50 10.58
N MET A 463 -46.33 39.50 9.25
CA MET A 463 -47.57 39.93 8.57
C MET A 463 -47.43 40.09 7.03
N SER A 464 -48.44 39.54 6.35
CA SER A 464 -49.03 39.90 5.03
C SER A 464 -48.25 39.69 3.71
N GLY A 465 -48.57 38.58 3.03
CA GLY A 465 -49.41 38.60 1.81
C GLY A 465 -48.76 38.80 0.43
N ALA A 466 -48.51 37.70 -0.30
CA ALA A 466 -48.97 37.45 -1.68
C ALA A 466 -48.41 36.10 -2.18
N ALA A 467 -49.23 35.36 -2.93
CA ALA A 467 -49.11 33.93 -3.20
C ALA A 467 -48.26 33.57 -4.44
N SER A 468 -47.75 32.33 -4.39
CA SER A 468 -47.31 31.41 -5.48
C SER A 468 -46.18 31.90 -6.40
N ASP A 469 -45.03 31.24 -6.48
CA ASP A 469 -44.90 29.82 -6.84
C ASP A 469 -43.84 29.07 -6.04
N CYS A 470 -44.29 28.01 -5.36
CA CYS A 470 -43.45 27.10 -4.60
C CYS A 470 -43.45 25.73 -5.31
N ARG A 471 -42.32 25.36 -5.92
CA ARG A 471 -41.99 23.95 -6.19
C ARG A 471 -40.64 23.62 -5.55
N SER A 472 -40.79 23.02 -4.38
CA SER A 472 -39.86 22.18 -3.65
C SER A 472 -39.11 21.19 -4.55
N TYR A 473 -37.81 20.99 -4.31
CA TYR A 473 -37.10 19.69 -4.35
C TYR A 473 -35.62 19.95 -4.02
N VAL A 474 -35.16 19.53 -2.84
CA VAL A 474 -33.81 18.97 -2.64
C VAL A 474 -33.89 17.99 -1.46
N GLU A 475 -33.55 16.74 -1.77
CA GLU A 475 -33.54 15.57 -0.90
C GLU A 475 -32.39 15.58 0.12
N ASN A 476 -32.58 14.80 1.18
CA ASN A 476 -31.61 14.47 2.21
C ASN A 476 -30.31 13.88 1.62
N SER A 477 -29.22 14.65 1.56
CA SER A 477 -27.90 14.11 1.19
C SER A 477 -27.29 13.35 2.37
N ASN A 478 -27.46 12.02 2.36
CA ASN A 478 -26.74 11.09 3.23
C ASN A 478 -25.27 10.96 2.80
N VAL A 479 -24.38 10.79 3.78
CA VAL A 479 -22.93 10.68 3.59
C VAL A 479 -22.58 9.41 2.80
N THR A 480 -22.33 9.58 1.50
CA THR A 480 -21.56 8.63 0.69
C THR A 480 -20.27 9.27 0.19
N ASP A 481 -19.20 8.53 0.43
CA ASP A 481 -17.88 8.56 -0.20
C ASP A 481 -16.95 9.76 0.05
N SER A 482 -15.92 9.46 0.84
CA SER A 482 -14.63 10.13 0.74
C SER A 482 -13.55 9.06 0.84
N LEU A 483 -12.89 8.77 -0.29
CA LEU A 483 -11.43 8.69 -0.46
C LEU A 483 -11.05 8.12 -1.85
N LEU A 484 -10.31 8.93 -2.64
CA LEU A 484 -9.26 8.56 -3.61
C LEU A 484 -9.56 7.56 -4.77
N LEU A 485 -9.91 8.07 -5.96
CA LEU A 485 -9.56 7.52 -7.30
C LEU A 485 -9.93 8.54 -8.43
N MET A 486 -8.99 8.85 -9.33
CA MET A 486 -9.19 9.74 -10.51
C MET A 486 -9.92 9.03 -11.68
N LYS A 487 -10.81 9.73 -12.43
CA LYS A 487 -11.12 9.50 -13.87
C LYS A 487 -11.61 10.80 -14.56
N PHE A 488 -11.19 11.03 -15.81
CA PHE A 488 -11.59 12.17 -16.67
C PHE A 488 -12.81 11.85 -17.53
N TYR A 489 -13.72 12.82 -17.72
CA TYR A 489 -14.85 12.75 -18.66
C TYR A 489 -15.03 14.09 -19.40
N PRO A 490 -15.29 14.10 -20.72
CA PRO A 490 -15.78 15.28 -21.43
C PRO A 490 -17.27 15.42 -21.13
N LEU A 491 -17.63 16.46 -20.39
CA LEU A 491 -19.01 16.69 -19.96
C LEU A 491 -19.60 17.82 -20.83
N SER A 492 -20.73 17.57 -21.49
CA SER A 492 -21.50 18.60 -22.19
C SER A 492 -22.18 19.53 -21.17
N SER A 493 -22.56 20.76 -21.54
CA SER A 493 -23.27 21.67 -20.62
C SER A 493 -24.56 21.07 -20.05
N GLY A 494 -25.21 20.17 -20.78
CA GLY A 494 -26.36 19.38 -20.32
C GLY A 494 -26.02 18.28 -19.31
N ILE A 495 -24.81 17.71 -19.35
CA ILE A 495 -24.34 16.70 -18.38
C ILE A 495 -23.68 17.37 -17.18
N VAL A 496 -22.98 18.50 -17.37
CA VAL A 496 -22.47 19.34 -16.28
C VAL A 496 -23.63 19.94 -15.49
N SER A 497 -24.68 20.44 -16.15
CA SER A 497 -25.91 20.82 -15.44
C SER A 497 -26.58 19.62 -14.77
N HIS A 498 -26.64 18.42 -15.37
CA HIS A 498 -27.15 17.20 -14.69
C HIS A 498 -26.23 16.61 -13.60
N LEU A 499 -24.95 16.97 -13.57
CA LEU A 499 -24.00 16.63 -12.51
C LEU A 499 -23.98 17.70 -11.42
N LEU A 500 -24.30 18.94 -11.79
CA LEU A 500 -24.48 20.09 -10.92
C LEU A 500 -25.94 20.32 -10.55
N SER A 501 -26.86 19.45 -10.96
CA SER A 501 -28.26 19.49 -10.54
C SER A 501 -28.77 18.07 -10.42
N ASP A 502 -29.40 17.76 -9.29
CA ASP A 502 -30.13 16.51 -9.10
C ASP A 502 -31.36 16.47 -10.04
N ARG A 503 -32.09 15.35 -10.09
CA ARG A 503 -33.21 15.03 -11.00
C ARG A 503 -34.33 16.09 -11.09
N ASP A 504 -34.30 17.13 -10.25
CA ASP A 504 -35.24 18.26 -10.22
C ASP A 504 -34.64 19.66 -10.52
N GLY A 505 -33.38 19.79 -10.92
CA GLY A 505 -32.88 20.97 -11.65
C GLY A 505 -32.48 22.23 -10.85
N ARG A 506 -31.73 22.13 -9.73
CA ARG A 506 -31.04 23.29 -9.09
C ARG A 506 -29.53 23.07 -8.92
N GLU A 507 -28.75 24.15 -9.06
CA GLU A 507 -27.28 24.20 -9.20
C GLU A 507 -26.47 23.85 -7.91
N LEU A 508 -25.33 23.15 -8.09
CA LEU A 508 -24.35 22.74 -7.08
C LEU A 508 -23.20 23.76 -6.96
N ASP A 509 -22.89 24.12 -5.71
CA ASP A 509 -21.76 24.99 -5.34
C ASP A 509 -20.40 24.28 -5.43
N LEU A 510 -19.39 24.94 -5.98
CA LEU A 510 -18.03 24.40 -6.16
C LEU A 510 -17.21 24.44 -4.86
N PRO A 511 -16.29 23.47 -4.62
CA PRO A 511 -15.68 23.24 -3.31
C PRO A 511 -14.45 24.13 -3.01
N PHE A 512 -14.32 25.30 -3.65
CA PHE A 512 -13.26 26.28 -3.42
C PHE A 512 -13.80 27.69 -3.63
N GLU A 513 -13.36 28.67 -2.84
CA GLU A 513 -13.70 30.08 -3.04
C GLU A 513 -13.11 30.55 -4.37
N VAL A 514 -13.99 30.94 -5.29
CA VAL A 514 -13.67 31.63 -6.54
C VAL A 514 -13.95 33.11 -6.34
N THR A 515 -13.07 33.98 -6.83
CA THR A 515 -13.35 35.42 -6.82
C THR A 515 -14.56 35.74 -7.70
N ASP A 516 -15.22 36.88 -7.48
CA ASP A 516 -16.42 37.28 -8.25
C ASP A 516 -16.17 37.24 -9.78
N GLU A 517 -14.97 37.64 -10.22
CA GLU A 517 -14.53 37.53 -11.63
C GLU A 517 -14.41 36.07 -12.11
N GLN A 518 -13.99 35.14 -11.26
CA GLN A 518 -13.85 33.72 -11.61
C GLN A 518 -15.20 33.01 -11.60
N LEU A 519 -16.11 33.41 -10.72
CA LEU A 519 -17.50 32.95 -10.69
C LEU A 519 -18.24 33.38 -11.97
N GLU A 520 -18.05 34.63 -12.40
CA GLU A 520 -18.58 35.16 -13.67
C GLU A 520 -18.06 34.36 -14.89
N MET A 521 -16.79 33.94 -14.85
CA MET A 521 -16.18 33.09 -15.89
C MET A 521 -16.72 31.66 -15.87
N ILE A 522 -17.05 31.12 -14.70
CA ILE A 522 -17.60 29.76 -14.53
C ILE A 522 -19.05 29.69 -15.02
N LEU A 523 -19.84 30.71 -14.72
CA LEU A 523 -21.27 30.78 -15.05
C LEU A 523 -21.54 31.18 -16.51
N PHE A 524 -20.52 31.61 -17.26
CA PHE A 524 -20.69 32.03 -18.65
C PHE A 524 -20.96 30.83 -19.60
N PRO A 525 -22.06 30.82 -20.37
CA PRO A 525 -22.53 29.63 -21.12
C PRO A 525 -21.58 29.08 -22.21
N ARG A 526 -20.52 29.82 -22.58
CA ARG A 526 -19.55 29.43 -23.61
C ARG A 526 -18.15 29.11 -23.05
N SER A 527 -18.03 29.01 -21.73
CA SER A 527 -16.77 28.65 -21.07
C SER A 527 -16.42 27.17 -21.29
N THR A 528 -15.13 26.88 -21.48
CA THR A 528 -14.61 25.52 -21.69
C THR A 528 -13.60 25.17 -20.61
N PHE A 529 -13.80 24.05 -19.92
CA PHE A 529 -12.94 23.61 -18.81
C PHE A 529 -12.03 22.46 -19.24
N ILE A 530 -10.75 22.51 -18.84
CA ILE A 530 -9.78 21.44 -19.06
C ILE A 530 -9.07 21.17 -17.74
N LEU A 531 -9.17 19.94 -17.24
CA LEU A 531 -8.45 19.47 -16.07
C LEU A 531 -7.13 18.81 -16.53
N GLY A 532 -6.00 19.09 -15.88
CA GLY A 532 -4.72 18.50 -16.26
C GLY A 532 -3.75 18.40 -15.09
N ARG A 533 -3.08 17.24 -14.93
CA ARG A 533 -2.03 17.08 -13.91
C ARG A 533 -0.76 17.81 -14.33
N SER A 534 -0.25 18.66 -13.43
CA SER A 534 1.03 19.37 -13.59
C SER A 534 2.22 18.41 -13.75
N GLY A 535 3.09 18.64 -14.76
CA GLY A 535 4.44 18.07 -14.75
C GLY A 535 5.12 17.67 -16.07
N THR A 536 4.45 17.60 -17.24
CA THR A 536 5.09 16.98 -18.44
C THR A 536 5.00 17.76 -19.76
N GLY A 537 4.89 19.09 -19.75
CA GLY A 537 4.93 19.91 -20.98
C GLY A 537 3.74 19.75 -21.96
N LYS A 538 2.78 18.88 -21.64
CA LYS A 538 1.55 18.64 -22.42
C LYS A 538 0.57 19.81 -22.33
N THR A 539 0.57 20.54 -21.21
CA THR A 539 -0.19 21.79 -21.01
C THR A 539 0.19 22.82 -22.08
N THR A 540 1.48 23.01 -22.34
CA THR A 540 1.98 23.96 -23.34
C THR A 540 1.53 23.64 -24.77
N ILE A 541 1.53 22.36 -25.15
CA ILE A 541 1.04 21.91 -26.47
C ILE A 541 -0.48 22.15 -26.61
N LEU A 542 -1.23 21.92 -25.54
CA LEU A 542 -2.68 22.15 -25.50
C LEU A 542 -3.02 23.65 -25.53
N THR A 543 -2.27 24.48 -24.80
CA THR A 543 -2.37 25.95 -24.86
C THR A 543 -2.11 26.48 -26.27
N MET A 544 -1.14 25.90 -26.98
CA MET A 544 -0.80 26.34 -28.35
C MET A 544 -1.89 25.98 -29.37
N LYS A 545 -2.52 24.81 -29.23
CA LYS A 545 -3.68 24.43 -30.06
C LYS A 545 -4.92 25.29 -29.76
N LEU A 546 -5.10 25.73 -28.52
CA LEU A 546 -6.16 26.66 -28.12
C LEU A 546 -6.02 28.04 -28.79
N PHE A 547 -4.81 28.60 -28.81
CA PHE A 547 -4.53 29.84 -29.55
C PHE A 547 -4.83 29.73 -31.05
N GLN A 548 -4.53 28.58 -31.66
CA GLN A 548 -4.84 28.35 -33.07
C GLN A 548 -6.35 28.32 -33.34
N ASN A 549 -7.12 27.68 -32.45
CA ASN A 549 -8.57 27.63 -32.58
C ASN A 549 -9.25 28.98 -32.31
N GLU A 550 -8.71 29.79 -31.39
CA GLU A 550 -9.16 31.18 -31.19
C GLU A 550 -8.94 32.02 -32.46
N LYS A 551 -7.78 31.88 -33.10
CA LYS A 551 -7.45 32.57 -34.35
C LYS A 551 -8.41 32.15 -35.47
N HIS A 552 -8.71 30.87 -35.60
CA HIS A 552 -9.70 30.38 -36.58
C HIS A 552 -11.12 30.87 -36.27
N HIS A 553 -11.51 30.97 -34.99
CA HIS A 553 -12.81 31.51 -34.61
C HIS A 553 -12.94 33.00 -34.95
N ARG A 554 -11.90 33.82 -34.73
CA ARG A 554 -11.90 35.23 -35.15
C ARG A 554 -12.04 35.37 -36.66
N MET A 555 -11.29 34.59 -37.43
CA MET A 555 -11.35 34.60 -38.90
C MET A 555 -12.74 34.20 -39.43
N ALA A 556 -13.41 33.23 -38.79
CA ALA A 556 -14.77 32.83 -39.16
C ALA A 556 -15.83 33.88 -38.79
N LYS A 557 -15.61 34.68 -37.74
CA LYS A 557 -16.54 35.72 -37.28
C LYS A 557 -16.46 36.98 -38.14
N GLU A 558 -15.26 37.37 -38.57
CA GLU A 558 -15.06 38.45 -39.55
C GLU A 558 -15.74 38.15 -40.91
N GLN A 559 -15.86 36.88 -41.30
CA GLN A 559 -16.63 36.48 -42.50
C GLN A 559 -18.15 36.55 -42.30
N PHE A 560 -18.65 36.44 -41.06
CA PHE A 560 -20.09 36.49 -40.76
C PHE A 560 -20.60 37.93 -40.56
N ASP A 561 -19.79 38.82 -39.97
CA ASP A 561 -20.12 40.25 -39.85
C ASP A 561 -19.96 41.01 -41.17
N GLY A 562 -19.23 40.45 -42.15
CA GLY A 562 -19.08 41.02 -43.49
C GLY A 562 -20.30 40.88 -44.42
N VAL A 563 -21.28 40.04 -44.09
CA VAL A 563 -22.45 39.78 -44.96
C VAL A 563 -23.67 40.63 -44.60
N ASN A 564 -23.76 41.14 -43.36
CA ASN A 564 -24.93 41.90 -42.90
C ASN A 564 -24.78 43.43 -42.88
N ASN A 565 -23.66 43.98 -43.34
CA ASN A 565 -23.46 45.45 -43.41
C ASN A 565 -23.09 45.94 -44.82
N SER A 566 -23.81 45.44 -45.83
CA SER A 566 -23.83 46.07 -47.15
C SER A 566 -25.21 46.65 -47.43
N LEU A 567 -25.50 47.84 -46.88
CA LEU A 567 -26.39 48.88 -47.45
C LEU A 567 -26.75 49.91 -46.36
N THR A 568 -25.87 50.89 -46.14
CA THR A 568 -26.21 52.33 -46.19
C THR A 568 -24.94 53.16 -45.98
N LEU A 569 -24.74 54.11 -46.89
CA LEU A 569 -23.58 54.97 -47.00
C LEU A 569 -23.81 56.32 -46.29
N HIS A 570 -22.70 56.86 -45.76
CA HIS A 570 -22.29 58.27 -45.63
C HIS A 570 -22.52 59.10 -44.34
N THR A 571 -21.38 59.33 -43.64
CA THR A 571 -20.85 60.58 -42.99
C THR A 571 -21.63 61.21 -41.82
N SER A 572 -21.07 61.75 -40.73
CA SER A 572 -19.71 62.20 -40.34
C SER A 572 -19.67 62.60 -38.84
N TRP A 573 -18.52 62.37 -38.20
CA TRP A 573 -17.82 63.18 -37.17
C TRP A 573 -18.40 63.43 -35.75
N GLU A 574 -17.58 62.95 -34.78
CA GLU A 574 -17.03 63.63 -33.59
C GLU A 574 -17.89 64.07 -32.39
N VAL A 575 -17.50 63.46 -31.24
CA VAL A 575 -17.16 64.08 -29.94
C VAL A 575 -18.26 64.31 -28.89
N GLU A 576 -17.85 63.96 -27.67
CA GLU A 576 -18.31 64.40 -26.34
C GLU A 576 -19.32 63.56 -25.55
N ALA A 577 -19.00 63.50 -24.25
CA ALA A 577 -19.55 62.67 -23.21
C ALA A 577 -20.86 63.23 -22.67
N GLU A 578 -21.81 62.35 -22.34
CA GLU A 578 -22.43 62.24 -21.02
C GLU A 578 -23.48 61.12 -21.02
N GLU A 579 -23.47 60.40 -19.90
CA GLU A 579 -24.48 59.52 -19.30
C GLU A 579 -25.78 59.16 -20.06
N GLY A 580 -26.04 57.84 -20.15
CA GLY A 580 -27.41 57.32 -20.00
C GLY A 580 -27.86 56.26 -21.00
N LEU A 581 -27.72 54.99 -20.59
CA LEU A 581 -28.54 53.81 -20.94
C LEU A 581 -28.34 53.13 -22.31
N GLY A 582 -27.57 52.04 -22.30
CA GLY A 582 -27.60 51.01 -23.37
C GLY A 582 -26.34 50.17 -23.46
N GLY A 583 -26.02 49.37 -22.43
CA GLY A 583 -24.81 48.55 -22.42
C GLY A 583 -24.95 47.23 -23.20
N SER A 584 -24.58 47.24 -24.48
CA SER A 584 -24.23 46.03 -25.24
C SER A 584 -22.84 45.55 -24.78
N GLU A 585 -22.79 44.56 -23.90
CA GLU A 585 -21.51 44.01 -23.42
C GLU A 585 -20.78 43.21 -24.51
N ARG A 586 -19.52 43.60 -24.72
CA ARG A 586 -18.53 42.93 -25.57
C ARG A 586 -18.38 41.47 -25.14
N CYS A 587 -18.56 40.54 -26.09
CA CYS A 587 -18.37 39.12 -25.86
C CYS A 587 -16.86 38.78 -25.78
N ILE A 588 -16.27 38.94 -24.59
CA ILE A 588 -14.90 38.53 -24.27
C ILE A 588 -14.92 37.03 -23.97
N LEU A 589 -14.07 36.25 -24.65
CA LEU A 589 -13.88 34.84 -24.34
C LEU A 589 -13.05 34.74 -23.05
N ARG A 590 -13.67 34.32 -21.94
CA ARG A 590 -12.99 34.16 -20.65
C ARG A 590 -12.69 32.68 -20.39
N GLN A 591 -11.46 32.33 -20.02
CA GLN A 591 -11.01 30.94 -19.84
C GLN A 591 -10.26 30.76 -18.51
N LEU A 592 -10.52 29.66 -17.79
CA LEU A 592 -9.99 29.38 -16.45
C LEU A 592 -9.22 28.05 -16.44
N PHE A 593 -7.96 28.07 -16.01
CA PHE A 593 -7.12 26.87 -15.86
C PHE A 593 -7.22 26.31 -14.44
N VAL A 594 -7.47 25.02 -14.29
CA VAL A 594 -7.42 24.32 -13.00
C VAL A 594 -6.41 23.18 -13.10
N THR A 595 -5.32 23.26 -12.32
CA THR A 595 -4.31 22.19 -12.17
C THR A 595 -4.61 21.27 -11.01
#